data_AF-A0AB36P9U2-F1
#
_entry.id   AF-A0AB36P9U2-F1
#
_cell.length_a   1.000
_cell.length_b   1.000
_cell.length_c   1.000
_cell.angle_alpha   90.00
_cell.angle_beta   90.00
_cell.angle_gamma   90.00
#
_symmetry.space_group_name_H-M   'P 1'
#
loop_
_entity.id
_entity.type
_entity.pdbx_description
1 polymer ?
#
loop_
_entity_poly.entity_id
_entity_poly.type
_entity_poly.pdbx_seq_one_letter_code
_entity_poly.pdbx_strand_id
1 'polypeptide(L)'
;MPCFTAMRAEIALMSGSAFAVTHHAFSSGAGRTSDGNGSHASTLKSPSYTKSVSWQHYRLAEEDPASATRPFRTEVKRSRLLIDEYLLIRKIADVQNEWFGLCMDLALVTGQRKGDLAAMRWEDIRDSRLYVEQQKTGAKIRISLPTTISRLNLTLADVLDNLKKINGKNEKLLGGKTARTIAAQFRIARDTSGLKWEGDPPPFHEIRSLSGRLHSAEKGSDFTQALLGHRSSSMTDKYRDGRGREWKDI
;
A
#
# COMPACT_ATOMS: atom_id res chain seq x y z
N MET A 1 17.54 34.47 23.21
CA MET A 1 16.50 33.70 22.50
C MET A 1 15.15 34.18 23.00
N PRO A 2 14.23 34.70 22.16
CA PRO A 2 12.93 35.10 22.68
C PRO A 2 12.06 33.87 22.92
N CYS A 3 11.42 33.91 24.09
CA CYS A 3 10.48 32.94 24.64
C CYS A 3 9.33 32.63 23.66
N PHE A 4 8.96 31.36 23.51
CA PHE A 4 7.77 30.95 22.76
C PHE A 4 6.51 31.50 23.45
N THR A 5 5.83 32.44 22.82
CA THR A 5 4.50 32.90 23.25
C THR A 5 3.49 31.81 22.91
N ALA A 6 2.97 31.11 23.91
CA ALA A 6 1.86 30.17 23.69
C ALA A 6 0.60 30.95 23.32
N MET A 7 -0.06 30.56 22.23
CA MET A 7 -1.26 31.21 21.70
C MET A 7 -2.43 30.22 21.76
N ARG A 8 -3.54 30.61 22.38
CA ARG A 8 -4.78 29.83 22.39
C ARG A 8 -5.69 30.37 21.29
N ALA A 9 -6.20 29.49 20.43
CA ALA A 9 -7.19 29.84 19.41
C ALA A 9 -8.54 29.23 19.79
N GLU A 10 -9.58 30.04 19.79
CA GLU A 10 -10.97 29.60 19.97
C GLU A 10 -11.75 29.80 18.67
N ILE A 11 -12.52 28.77 18.29
CA ILE A 11 -13.33 28.79 17.07
C ILE A 11 -14.79 28.81 17.49
N ALA A 12 -15.51 29.86 17.08
CA ALA A 12 -16.95 29.99 17.31
C ALA A 12 -17.70 29.89 15.97
N LEU A 13 -18.62 28.93 15.89
CA LEU A 13 -19.55 28.82 14.77
C LEU A 13 -20.68 29.84 14.96
N MET A 14 -20.92 30.69 13.96
CA MET A 14 -21.95 31.72 14.01
C MET A 14 -23.14 31.31 13.13
N SER A 15 -24.35 31.76 13.47
CA SER A 15 -25.53 31.51 12.65
C SER A 15 -25.35 32.15 11.26
N GLY A 16 -25.44 31.35 10.20
CA GLY A 16 -25.29 31.79 8.81
C GLY A 16 -23.85 31.67 8.29
N SER A 17 -23.48 30.48 7.81
CA SER A 17 -22.30 30.16 6.97
C SER A 17 -20.99 30.89 7.32
N ALA A 18 -20.75 31.14 8.61
CA ALA A 18 -19.61 31.92 9.08
C ALA A 18 -19.06 31.33 10.37
N PHE A 19 -17.75 31.49 10.56
CA PHE A 19 -17.10 31.20 11.82
C PHE A 19 -16.05 32.28 12.10
N ALA A 20 -15.82 32.52 13.40
CA ALA A 20 -14.80 33.43 13.87
C ALA A 20 -13.72 32.62 14.58
N VAL A 21 -12.46 32.98 14.33
CA VAL A 21 -11.32 32.47 15.08
C VAL A 21 -10.71 33.62 15.87
N THR A 22 -10.71 33.49 17.18
CA THR A 22 -10.12 34.48 18.09
C THR A 22 -8.82 33.92 18.65
N HIS A 23 -7.74 34.69 18.50
CA HIS A 23 -6.44 34.35 19.05
C HIS A 23 -6.18 35.15 20.33
N HIS A 24 -5.90 34.44 21.42
CA HIS A 24 -5.51 35.01 22.70
C HIS A 24 -4.02 34.74 22.95
N ALA A 25 -3.24 35.81 23.12
CA ALA A 25 -1.85 35.73 23.53
C ALA A 25 -1.75 35.61 25.07
N PHE A 26 -1.06 34.59 25.57
CA PHE A 26 -0.72 34.46 26.99
C PHE A 26 0.76 34.78 27.21
N SER A 27 1.05 35.60 28.21
CA SER A 27 2.42 35.78 28.72
C SER A 27 2.71 34.69 29.75
N SER A 28 3.73 33.86 29.51
CA SER A 28 4.23 32.89 30.48
C SER A 28 5.01 33.64 31.57
N GLY A 29 4.38 33.86 32.72
CA GLY A 29 5.02 34.45 33.88
C GLY A 29 6.15 33.57 34.41
N ALA A 30 7.39 33.98 34.19
CA ALA A 30 8.57 33.41 34.83
C ALA A 30 9.14 34.44 35.83
N GLY A 31 9.27 34.02 37.09
CA GLY A 31 10.13 34.66 38.09
C GLY A 31 9.45 35.65 39.03
N ARG A 32 9.02 35.15 40.20
CA ARG A 32 8.98 35.98 41.41
C ARG A 32 10.43 36.12 41.90
N THR A 33 10.95 37.34 41.90
CA THR A 33 12.01 37.74 42.83
C THR A 33 11.48 38.90 43.64
N SER A 34 11.41 38.71 44.95
CA SER A 34 11.08 39.74 45.93
C SER A 34 12.25 40.70 46.03
N ASP A 35 12.06 41.96 45.66
CA ASP A 35 12.76 43.09 46.26
C ASP A 35 11.82 44.30 46.22
N GLY A 36 11.80 45.02 47.34
CA GLY A 36 10.77 46.01 47.66
C GLY A 36 10.87 47.31 46.89
N ASN A 37 9.79 48.09 47.07
CA ASN A 37 9.58 49.49 46.76
C ASN A 37 8.88 49.83 45.43
N GLY A 38 7.75 50.56 45.54
CA GLY A 38 7.27 51.47 44.50
C GLY A 38 6.27 50.92 43.47
N SER A 39 4.99 51.15 43.77
CA SER A 39 3.85 51.48 42.88
C SER A 39 4.10 51.53 41.36
N HIS A 40 3.43 50.64 40.61
CA HIS A 40 2.60 50.95 39.43
C HIS A 40 2.08 49.63 38.82
N ALA A 41 0.81 49.30 39.04
CA ALA A 41 0.17 48.18 38.35
C ALA A 41 -0.24 48.62 36.93
N SER A 42 0.64 48.41 35.95
CA SER A 42 0.27 48.53 34.53
C SER A 42 -0.51 47.29 34.11
N THR A 43 -1.83 47.43 33.93
CA THR A 43 -2.66 46.38 33.35
C THR A 43 -2.31 46.24 31.87
N LEU A 44 -1.36 45.35 31.56
CA LEU A 44 -1.02 44.97 30.18
C LEU A 44 -2.22 44.24 29.57
N LYS A 45 -3.09 44.99 28.88
CA LYS A 45 -4.13 44.41 28.02
C LYS A 45 -3.44 43.65 26.89
N SER A 46 -3.43 42.32 26.96
CA SER A 46 -2.94 41.47 25.88
C SER A 46 -3.85 41.65 24.65
N PRO A 47 -3.35 42.05 23.47
CA PRO A 47 -4.19 42.20 22.30
C PRO A 47 -4.75 40.85 21.89
N SER A 48 -6.07 40.76 21.75
CA SER A 48 -6.74 39.62 21.10
C SER A 48 -7.19 40.07 19.71
N TYR A 49 -6.91 39.26 18.70
CA TYR A 49 -7.31 39.52 17.32
C TYR A 49 -8.31 38.46 16.88
N THR A 50 -9.44 38.91 16.34
CA THR A 50 -10.50 38.03 15.82
C THR A 50 -10.55 38.17 14.31
N LYS A 51 -10.45 37.06 13.61
CA LYS A 51 -10.67 37.00 12.16
C LYS A 51 -11.97 36.25 11.89
N SER A 52 -12.88 36.91 11.19
CA SER A 52 -14.16 36.35 10.79
C SER A 52 -14.11 35.96 9.32
N VAL A 53 -14.55 34.74 8.99
CA VAL A 53 -14.71 34.28 7.60
C VAL A 53 -16.17 33.97 7.36
N SER A 54 -16.81 34.69 6.43
CA SER A 54 -18.19 34.45 6.01
C SER A 54 -18.22 33.93 4.58
N TRP A 55 -18.84 32.77 4.35
CA TRP A 55 -18.98 32.17 3.02
C TRP A 55 -20.34 32.50 2.37
N GLN A 56 -20.97 33.61 2.78
CA GLN A 56 -22.30 34.05 2.30
C GLN A 56 -22.36 34.38 0.79
N HIS A 57 -21.22 34.41 0.09
CA HIS A 57 -21.14 34.71 -1.35
C HIS A 57 -20.56 33.59 -2.21
N TYR A 58 -20.32 32.40 -1.67
CA TYR A 58 -20.06 31.25 -2.53
C TYR A 58 -21.38 30.77 -3.10
N ARG A 59 -21.78 31.34 -4.25
CA ARG A 59 -22.66 30.60 -5.17
C ARG A 59 -22.00 29.24 -5.36
N LEU A 60 -22.71 28.18 -5.01
CA LEU A 60 -22.38 26.85 -5.50
C LEU A 60 -22.29 26.99 -7.02
N ALA A 61 -21.08 26.90 -7.57
CA ALA A 61 -20.89 27.02 -9.01
C ALA A 61 -21.76 25.94 -9.66
N GLU A 62 -22.64 26.33 -10.59
CA GLU A 62 -23.54 25.41 -11.28
C GLU A 62 -22.75 24.37 -12.09
N GLU A 63 -21.52 24.72 -12.49
CA GLU A 63 -20.60 23.82 -13.17
C GLU A 63 -19.33 23.59 -12.38
N ASP A 64 -18.84 22.34 -12.41
CA ASP A 64 -17.56 21.96 -11.84
C ASP A 64 -16.43 22.67 -12.63
N PRO A 65 -15.68 23.60 -12.01
CA PRO A 65 -14.58 24.29 -12.69
C PRO A 65 -13.47 23.34 -13.15
N ALA A 66 -13.38 22.12 -12.60
CA ALA A 66 -12.45 21.09 -13.06
C ALA A 66 -12.89 20.38 -14.34
N SER A 67 -14.18 20.46 -14.71
CA SER A 67 -14.72 19.80 -15.91
C SER A 67 -14.11 20.32 -17.22
N ALA A 68 -13.71 21.60 -17.24
CA ALA A 68 -13.02 22.22 -18.37
C ALA A 68 -11.54 21.78 -18.49
N THR A 69 -10.99 21.09 -17.49
CA THR A 69 -9.60 20.62 -17.52
C THR A 69 -9.49 19.28 -18.22
N ARG A 70 -8.52 19.16 -19.15
CA ARG A 70 -8.24 17.86 -19.78
C ARG A 70 -7.51 16.97 -18.78
N PRO A 71 -8.02 15.76 -18.47
CA PRO A 71 -7.33 14.85 -17.57
C PRO A 71 -5.99 14.44 -18.17
N PHE A 72 -4.91 14.62 -17.39
CA PHE A 72 -3.57 14.19 -17.77
C PHE A 72 -3.55 12.65 -17.84
N ARG A 73 -3.27 12.11 -19.03
CA ARG A 73 -3.11 10.67 -19.23
C ARG A 73 -1.67 10.29 -18.90
N THR A 74 -1.47 9.57 -17.80
CA THR A 74 -0.16 9.02 -17.47
C THR A 74 0.04 7.68 -18.16
N GLU A 75 1.08 7.58 -18.99
CA GLU A 75 1.51 6.30 -19.54
C GLU A 75 2.21 5.46 -18.48
N VAL A 76 1.90 4.17 -18.44
CA VAL A 76 2.49 3.29 -17.42
C VAL A 76 3.89 2.86 -17.86
N LYS A 77 4.92 3.50 -17.31
CA LYS A 77 6.35 3.24 -17.62
C LYS A 77 6.96 1.98 -17.01
N ARG A 78 6.20 1.29 -16.14
CA ARG A 78 6.68 0.11 -15.40
C ARG A 78 6.77 -1.12 -16.29
N SER A 79 7.95 -1.74 -16.31
CA SER A 79 8.22 -2.98 -17.03
C SER A 79 7.51 -4.19 -16.43
N ARG A 80 7.18 -5.18 -17.27
CA ARG A 80 6.68 -6.50 -16.85
C ARG A 80 7.84 -7.38 -16.42
N LEU A 81 7.59 -8.19 -15.38
CA LEU A 81 8.52 -9.22 -14.92
C LEU A 81 8.31 -10.51 -15.72
N LEU A 82 9.34 -10.98 -16.43
CA LEU A 82 9.32 -12.24 -17.16
C LEU A 82 9.63 -13.43 -16.23
N ILE A 83 9.33 -14.65 -16.70
CA ILE A 83 9.54 -15.87 -15.91
C ILE A 83 11.04 -16.10 -15.61
N ASP A 84 11.93 -15.88 -16.57
CA ASP A 84 13.38 -16.08 -16.37
C ASP A 84 13.97 -15.04 -15.41
N GLU A 85 13.48 -13.80 -15.51
CA GLU A 85 13.83 -12.72 -14.57
C GLU A 85 13.34 -13.04 -13.17
N TYR A 86 12.11 -13.55 -13.03
CA TYR A 86 11.59 -14.04 -11.75
C TYR A 86 12.50 -15.13 -11.17
N LEU A 87 12.88 -16.13 -11.97
CA LEU A 87 13.74 -17.23 -11.52
C LEU A 87 15.13 -16.75 -11.08
N LEU A 88 15.72 -15.77 -11.77
CA LEU A 88 16.99 -15.19 -11.38
C LEU A 88 16.88 -14.44 -10.04
N ILE A 89 15.87 -13.59 -9.88
CA ILE A 89 15.63 -12.86 -8.63
C ILE A 89 15.30 -13.83 -7.49
N ARG A 90 14.56 -14.89 -7.79
CA ARG A 90 14.17 -15.94 -6.85
C ARG A 90 15.39 -16.69 -6.30
N LYS A 91 16.39 -16.99 -7.13
CA LYS A 91 17.66 -17.58 -6.68
C LYS A 91 18.41 -16.67 -5.71
N ILE A 92 18.42 -15.37 -5.96
CA ILE A 92 19.05 -14.39 -5.04
C ILE A 92 18.26 -14.30 -3.74
N ALA A 93 16.93 -14.36 -3.82
CA ALA A 93 16.06 -14.35 -2.64
C ALA A 93 16.32 -15.54 -1.70
N ASP A 94 16.63 -16.74 -2.22
CA ASP A 94 17.01 -17.90 -1.37
C ASP A 94 18.26 -17.63 -0.54
N VAL A 95 19.24 -16.95 -1.13
CA VAL A 95 20.51 -16.65 -0.46
C VAL A 95 20.35 -15.51 0.56
N GLN A 96 19.43 -14.57 0.30
CA GLN A 96 19.22 -13.43 1.20
C GLN A 96 18.63 -13.84 2.55
N ASN A 97 17.63 -14.72 2.54
CA ASN A 97 17.03 -15.27 3.75
C ASN A 97 16.08 -16.43 3.42
N GLU A 98 15.88 -17.32 4.38
CA GLU A 98 15.13 -18.57 4.22
C GLU A 98 13.64 -18.39 3.86
N TRP A 99 13.03 -17.25 4.19
CA TRP A 99 11.58 -17.06 4.03
C TRP A 99 11.20 -16.35 2.71
N PHE A 100 12.08 -15.51 2.17
CA PHE A 100 11.69 -14.58 1.12
C PHE A 100 11.51 -15.24 -0.24
N GLY A 101 12.31 -16.26 -0.54
CA GLY A 101 12.05 -17.15 -1.67
C GLY A 101 10.65 -17.76 -1.63
N LEU A 102 10.29 -18.38 -0.51
CA LEU A 102 8.96 -18.95 -0.29
C LEU A 102 7.83 -17.90 -0.35
N CYS A 103 8.10 -16.67 0.08
CA CYS A 103 7.16 -15.55 -0.08
C CYS A 103 6.92 -15.20 -1.56
N MET A 104 7.96 -15.24 -2.40
CA MET A 104 7.80 -15.01 -3.85
C MET A 104 6.98 -16.13 -4.47
N ASP A 105 7.24 -17.38 -4.09
CA ASP A 105 6.51 -18.54 -4.60
C ASP A 105 5.04 -18.52 -4.17
N LEU A 106 4.76 -18.17 -2.91
CA LEU A 106 3.41 -17.97 -2.40
C LEU A 106 2.68 -16.87 -3.20
N ALA A 107 3.36 -15.76 -3.47
CA ALA A 107 2.80 -14.68 -4.29
C ALA A 107 2.51 -15.12 -5.72
N LEU A 108 3.38 -15.93 -6.31
CA LEU A 108 3.25 -16.41 -7.68
C LEU A 108 2.12 -17.41 -7.82
N VAL A 109 2.04 -18.42 -6.94
CA VAL A 109 1.01 -19.46 -7.05
C VAL A 109 -0.38 -18.95 -6.67
N THR A 110 -0.49 -18.05 -5.68
CA THR A 110 -1.79 -17.51 -5.22
C THR A 110 -2.24 -16.27 -5.98
N GLY A 111 -1.30 -15.56 -6.61
CA GLY A 111 -1.56 -14.27 -7.27
C GLY A 111 -1.99 -13.15 -6.32
N GLN A 112 -1.89 -13.28 -4.99
CA GLN A 112 -2.43 -12.29 -4.05
C GLN A 112 -1.55 -11.04 -3.90
N ARG A 113 -2.12 -9.95 -3.38
CA ARG A 113 -1.36 -8.70 -3.18
C ARG A 113 -0.45 -8.84 -1.96
N LYS A 114 0.68 -8.14 -1.96
CA LYS A 114 1.63 -8.14 -0.83
C LYS A 114 1.03 -7.83 0.54
N GLY A 115 -0.02 -7.00 0.59
CA GLY A 115 -0.75 -6.71 1.83
C GLY A 115 -1.53 -7.92 2.33
N ASP A 116 -2.24 -8.59 1.42
CA ASP A 116 -2.98 -9.82 1.69
C ASP A 116 -2.01 -10.95 2.11
N LEU A 117 -0.89 -11.13 1.39
CA LEU A 117 0.15 -12.11 1.75
C LEU A 117 0.70 -11.91 3.17
N ALA A 118 0.98 -10.67 3.56
CA ALA A 118 1.48 -10.32 4.88
C ALA A 118 0.44 -10.53 6.01
N ALA A 119 -0.83 -10.70 5.65
CA ALA A 119 -1.94 -10.89 6.59
C ALA A 119 -2.35 -12.34 6.75
N MET A 120 -2.02 -13.24 5.80
CA MET A 120 -2.43 -14.64 5.84
C MET A 120 -1.96 -15.35 7.12
N ARG A 121 -2.86 -16.12 7.72
CA ARG A 121 -2.66 -16.89 8.96
C ARG A 121 -2.84 -18.38 8.72
N TRP A 122 -2.22 -19.22 9.55
CA TRP A 122 -2.36 -20.67 9.42
C TRP A 122 -3.80 -21.14 9.61
N GLU A 123 -4.58 -20.43 10.43
CA GLU A 123 -6.02 -20.68 10.63
C GLU A 123 -6.88 -20.38 9.39
N ASP A 124 -6.35 -19.65 8.41
CA ASP A 124 -7.03 -19.41 7.15
C ASP A 124 -7.05 -20.64 6.23
N ILE A 125 -6.29 -21.69 6.59
CA ILE A 125 -6.21 -22.94 5.84
C ILE A 125 -7.18 -23.96 6.45
N ARG A 126 -8.22 -24.32 5.69
CA ARG A 126 -9.30 -25.22 6.10
C ARG A 126 -9.75 -26.06 4.91
N ASP A 127 -10.09 -27.32 5.13
CA ASP A 127 -10.66 -28.20 4.09
C ASP A 127 -9.83 -28.23 2.78
N SER A 128 -8.50 -28.32 2.90
CA SER A 128 -7.56 -28.28 1.78
C SER A 128 -7.66 -27.02 0.90
N ARG A 129 -8.09 -25.89 1.49
CA ARG A 129 -8.18 -24.58 0.83
C ARG A 129 -7.60 -23.47 1.71
N LEU A 130 -6.94 -22.51 1.08
CA LEU A 130 -6.53 -21.25 1.68
C LEU A 130 -7.63 -20.21 1.47
N TYR A 131 -8.18 -19.67 2.55
CA TYR A 131 -9.19 -18.63 2.54
C TYR A 131 -8.52 -17.26 2.55
N VAL A 132 -8.94 -16.36 1.67
CA VAL A 132 -8.36 -15.01 1.56
C VAL A 132 -9.48 -13.99 1.42
N GLU A 133 -9.47 -12.99 2.30
CA GLU A 133 -10.28 -11.78 2.16
C GLU A 133 -9.36 -10.62 1.76
N GLN A 134 -9.52 -10.12 0.54
CA GLN A 134 -8.65 -9.10 -0.01
C GLN A 134 -8.90 -7.74 0.66
N GLN A 135 -7.87 -7.17 1.28
CA GLN A 135 -7.98 -5.92 2.04
C GLN A 135 -8.42 -4.74 1.17
N LYS A 136 -7.98 -4.70 -0.10
CA LYS A 136 -8.26 -3.58 -1.01
C LYS A 136 -9.71 -3.54 -1.51
N THR A 137 -10.32 -4.71 -1.72
CA THR A 137 -11.56 -4.85 -2.49
C THR A 137 -12.67 -5.59 -1.75
N GLY A 138 -12.36 -6.22 -0.61
CA GLY A 138 -13.27 -7.10 0.12
C GLY A 138 -13.58 -8.42 -0.60
N ALA A 139 -12.87 -8.76 -1.67
CA ALA A 139 -13.12 -9.99 -2.41
C ALA A 139 -12.75 -11.21 -1.56
N LYS A 140 -13.66 -12.17 -1.42
CA LYS A 140 -13.46 -13.42 -0.68
C LYS A 140 -13.15 -14.56 -1.64
N ILE A 141 -11.98 -15.15 -1.49
CA ILE A 141 -11.43 -16.14 -2.42
C ILE A 141 -11.03 -17.37 -1.62
N ARG A 142 -11.26 -18.55 -2.20
CA ARG A 142 -10.79 -19.83 -1.66
C ARG A 142 -9.88 -20.47 -2.70
N ILE A 143 -8.63 -20.70 -2.34
CA ILE A 143 -7.61 -21.25 -3.24
C ILE A 143 -7.33 -22.68 -2.82
N SER A 144 -7.59 -23.65 -3.70
CA SER A 144 -7.31 -25.07 -3.41
C SER A 144 -5.79 -25.28 -3.23
N LEU A 145 -5.39 -26.01 -2.18
CA LEU A 145 -3.98 -26.33 -1.91
C LEU A 145 -3.27 -27.06 -3.08
N PRO A 146 -3.94 -27.93 -3.85
CA PRO A 146 -3.38 -28.51 -5.07
C PRO A 146 -3.21 -27.54 -6.24
N THR A 147 -3.44 -26.23 -6.07
CA THR A 147 -3.21 -25.25 -7.14
C THR A 147 -1.73 -25.23 -7.51
N THR A 148 -1.43 -25.53 -8.77
CA THR A 148 -0.07 -25.56 -9.30
C THR A 148 0.22 -24.44 -10.30
N ILE A 149 1.50 -24.18 -10.55
CA ILE A 149 2.02 -23.63 -11.80
C ILE A 149 2.93 -24.70 -12.38
N SER A 150 2.42 -25.44 -13.35
CA SER A 150 3.05 -26.65 -13.90
C SER A 150 4.40 -26.36 -14.53
N ARG A 151 4.55 -25.22 -15.22
CA ARG A 151 5.82 -24.83 -15.86
C ARG A 151 6.97 -24.66 -14.86
N LEU A 152 6.68 -24.47 -13.58
CA LEU A 152 7.67 -24.29 -12.51
C LEU A 152 7.69 -25.43 -11.51
N ASN A 153 6.92 -26.50 -11.71
CA ASN A 153 6.70 -27.58 -10.73
C ASN A 153 6.36 -27.02 -9.32
N LEU A 154 5.57 -25.95 -9.28
CA LEU A 154 5.27 -25.23 -8.06
C LEU A 154 3.85 -25.51 -7.60
N THR A 155 3.67 -26.06 -6.39
CA THR A 155 2.35 -26.30 -5.78
C THR A 155 2.15 -25.44 -4.55
N LEU A 156 0.93 -24.92 -4.36
CA LEU A 156 0.60 -24.16 -3.14
C LEU A 156 0.80 -24.99 -1.87
N ALA A 157 0.45 -26.28 -1.89
CA ALA A 157 0.71 -27.20 -0.78
C ALA A 157 2.20 -27.23 -0.38
N ASP A 158 3.11 -27.47 -1.34
CA ASP A 158 4.55 -27.56 -1.08
C ASP A 158 5.12 -26.25 -0.51
N VAL A 159 4.66 -25.10 -1.03
CA VAL A 159 5.05 -23.78 -0.51
C VAL A 159 4.61 -23.61 0.93
N LEU A 160 3.37 -23.99 1.26
CA LEU A 160 2.83 -23.90 2.62
C LEU A 160 3.56 -24.83 3.58
N ASP A 161 3.88 -26.05 3.17
CA ASP A 161 4.62 -27.00 3.99
C ASP A 161 6.03 -26.50 4.28
N ASN A 162 6.72 -25.93 3.29
CA ASN A 162 8.04 -25.34 3.50
C ASN A 162 7.99 -24.08 4.37
N LEU A 163 6.96 -23.23 4.20
CA LEU A 163 6.72 -22.11 5.12
C LEU A 163 6.41 -22.60 6.54
N LYS A 164 5.72 -23.74 6.70
CA LYS A 164 5.37 -24.29 8.01
C LYS A 164 6.62 -24.78 8.75
N LYS A 165 7.62 -25.32 8.05
CA LYS A 165 8.90 -25.72 8.64
C LYS A 165 9.62 -24.53 9.31
N ILE A 166 9.62 -23.36 8.68
CA ILE A 166 10.32 -22.17 9.20
C ILE A 166 9.46 -21.30 10.12
N ASN A 167 8.16 -21.17 9.82
CA ASN A 167 7.25 -20.22 10.49
C ASN A 167 6.12 -20.92 11.24
N GLY A 168 6.16 -22.23 11.42
CA GLY A 168 5.03 -23.00 11.94
C GLY A 168 4.57 -22.66 13.36
N LYS A 169 5.48 -22.08 14.16
CA LYS A 169 5.20 -21.55 15.52
C LYS A 169 4.63 -20.13 15.50
N ASN A 170 4.72 -19.42 14.39
CA ASN A 170 4.12 -18.10 14.23
C ASN A 170 2.64 -18.25 13.87
N GLU A 171 1.85 -17.25 14.20
CA GLU A 171 0.45 -17.14 13.79
C GLU A 171 0.29 -16.96 12.27
N LYS A 172 1.17 -16.14 11.67
CA LYS A 172 1.14 -15.76 10.25
C LYS A 172 2.05 -16.64 9.41
N LEU A 173 1.64 -16.93 8.17
CA LEU A 173 2.39 -17.75 7.20
C LEU A 173 3.81 -17.21 6.99
N LEU A 174 3.94 -15.89 6.88
CA LEU A 174 5.21 -15.21 6.65
C LEU A 174 5.89 -14.72 7.95
N GLY A 175 5.55 -15.28 9.11
CA GLY A 175 6.26 -14.97 10.37
C GLY A 175 6.26 -13.47 10.73
N GLY A 176 5.11 -12.81 10.54
CA GLY A 176 4.92 -11.39 10.90
C GLY A 176 5.55 -10.36 9.95
N LYS A 177 6.12 -10.77 8.81
CA LYS A 177 6.75 -9.83 7.86
C LYS A 177 5.71 -8.91 7.22
N THR A 178 6.00 -7.61 7.23
CA THR A 178 5.07 -6.58 6.71
C THR A 178 5.14 -6.48 5.18
N ALA A 179 4.10 -5.93 4.57
CA ALA A 179 4.10 -5.61 3.14
C ALA A 179 5.25 -4.66 2.72
N ARG A 180 5.69 -3.78 3.64
CA ARG A 180 6.86 -2.90 3.44
C ARG A 180 8.15 -3.72 3.38
N THR A 181 8.32 -4.66 4.30
CA THR A 181 9.48 -5.56 4.35
C THR A 181 9.55 -6.42 3.08
N ILE A 182 8.43 -7.01 2.66
CA ILE A 182 8.35 -7.81 1.42
C ILE A 182 8.79 -6.98 0.21
N ALA A 183 8.27 -5.75 0.07
CA ALA A 183 8.64 -4.89 -1.04
C ALA A 183 10.12 -4.46 -1.00
N ALA A 184 10.67 -4.24 0.19
CA ALA A 184 12.07 -3.88 0.37
C ALA A 184 13.01 -5.05 0.01
N GLN A 185 12.73 -6.27 0.50
CA GLN A 185 13.52 -7.47 0.18
C GLN A 185 13.51 -7.75 -1.32
N PHE A 186 12.36 -7.62 -1.99
CA PHE A 186 12.29 -7.78 -3.44
C PHE A 186 13.17 -6.79 -4.18
N ARG A 187 13.17 -5.53 -3.75
CA ARG A 187 14.01 -4.50 -4.35
C ARG A 187 15.48 -4.87 -4.22
N ILE A 188 15.92 -5.31 -3.04
CA ILE A 188 17.30 -5.73 -2.81
C ILE A 188 17.63 -6.92 -3.74
N ALA A 189 16.82 -7.99 -3.76
CA ALA A 189 17.07 -9.15 -4.62
C ALA A 189 17.11 -8.79 -6.12
N ARG A 190 16.18 -7.95 -6.57
CA ARG A 190 16.14 -7.46 -7.95
C ARG A 190 17.37 -6.63 -8.29
N ASP A 191 17.75 -5.68 -7.45
CA ASP A 191 18.87 -4.79 -7.74
C ASP A 191 20.21 -5.57 -7.70
N THR A 192 20.34 -6.55 -6.81
CA THR A 192 21.47 -7.50 -6.77
C THR A 192 21.56 -8.38 -8.01
N SER A 193 20.44 -8.65 -8.71
CA SER A 193 20.47 -9.48 -9.92
C SER A 193 21.23 -8.86 -11.11
N GLY A 194 21.47 -7.55 -11.07
CA GLY A 194 22.12 -6.83 -12.16
C GLY A 194 21.25 -6.67 -13.43
N LEU A 195 20.02 -7.18 -13.43
CA LEU A 195 19.07 -7.03 -14.54
C LEU A 195 18.84 -5.57 -14.91
N LYS A 196 18.75 -5.31 -16.22
CA LYS A 196 18.53 -3.99 -16.80
C LYS A 196 17.10 -3.90 -17.33
N TRP A 197 16.53 -2.69 -17.25
CA TRP A 197 15.13 -2.42 -17.57
C TRP A 197 15.07 -1.19 -18.48
N GLU A 198 14.25 -1.24 -19.53
CA GLU A 198 14.04 -0.10 -20.43
C GLU A 198 13.27 1.05 -19.76
N GLY A 199 12.45 0.73 -18.75
CA GLY A 199 11.67 1.69 -17.97
C GLY A 199 11.81 1.46 -16.46
N ASP A 200 10.76 1.77 -15.70
CA ASP A 200 10.82 1.59 -14.25
C ASP A 200 10.95 0.09 -13.92
N PRO A 201 11.96 -0.30 -13.10
CA PRO A 201 12.17 -1.69 -12.73
C PRO A 201 10.93 -2.30 -12.06
N PRO A 202 10.58 -3.56 -12.36
CA PRO A 202 9.37 -4.18 -11.83
C PRO A 202 9.43 -4.23 -10.29
N PRO A 203 8.39 -3.78 -9.57
CA PRO A 203 8.25 -3.99 -8.13
C PRO A 203 7.72 -5.39 -7.84
N PHE A 204 7.71 -5.79 -6.56
CA PHE A 204 7.12 -7.06 -6.11
C PHE A 204 5.69 -7.31 -6.61
N HIS A 205 4.90 -6.23 -6.82
CA HIS A 205 3.54 -6.36 -7.36
C HIS A 205 3.49 -7.00 -8.76
N GLU A 206 4.59 -7.01 -9.52
CA GLU A 206 4.62 -7.67 -10.83
C GLU A 206 4.61 -9.19 -10.76
N ILE A 207 4.93 -9.79 -9.61
CA ILE A 207 4.71 -11.23 -9.39
C ILE A 207 3.22 -11.57 -9.56
N ARG A 208 2.30 -10.69 -9.13
CA ARG A 208 0.87 -10.88 -9.34
C ARG A 208 0.47 -10.83 -10.81
N SER A 209 1.13 -10.00 -11.62
CA SER A 209 0.87 -9.97 -13.06
C SER A 209 1.44 -11.20 -13.76
N LEU A 210 2.63 -11.65 -13.36
CA LEU A 210 3.24 -12.88 -13.84
C LEU A 210 2.38 -14.10 -13.49
N SER A 211 1.91 -14.18 -12.24
CA SER A 211 0.92 -15.18 -11.79
C SER A 211 -0.31 -15.21 -12.69
N GLY A 212 -0.89 -14.04 -12.97
CA GLY A 212 -2.06 -13.94 -13.86
C GLY A 212 -1.80 -14.48 -15.27
N ARG A 213 -0.64 -14.16 -15.86
CA ARG A 213 -0.25 -14.67 -17.18
C ARG A 213 -0.04 -16.18 -17.19
N LEU A 214 0.68 -16.71 -16.20
CA LEU A 214 0.96 -18.15 -16.08
C LEU A 214 -0.33 -18.96 -15.87
N HIS A 215 -1.19 -18.55 -14.93
CA HIS A 215 -2.47 -19.23 -14.73
C HIS A 215 -3.41 -19.06 -15.93
N SER A 216 -3.37 -17.93 -16.64
CA SER A 216 -4.19 -17.76 -17.86
C SER A 216 -3.75 -18.72 -18.95
N ALA A 217 -2.44 -18.92 -19.11
CA ALA A 217 -1.88 -19.84 -20.07
C ALA A 217 -2.19 -21.32 -19.73
N GLU A 218 -2.16 -21.68 -18.44
CA GLU A 218 -2.36 -23.07 -18.01
C GLU A 218 -3.84 -23.45 -17.77
N LYS A 219 -4.68 -22.52 -17.30
CA LYS A 219 -6.03 -22.79 -16.77
C LYS A 219 -7.12 -21.87 -17.33
N GLY A 220 -6.73 -20.92 -18.18
CA GLY A 220 -7.66 -20.00 -18.82
C GLY A 220 -8.01 -18.74 -18.02
N SER A 221 -8.75 -17.87 -18.71
CA SER A 221 -9.19 -16.55 -18.26
C SER A 221 -10.00 -16.61 -16.97
N ASP A 222 -11.01 -17.48 -16.93
CA ASP A 222 -12.02 -17.46 -15.88
C ASP A 222 -11.43 -17.89 -14.54
N PHE A 223 -10.59 -18.92 -14.55
CA PHE A 223 -9.81 -19.33 -13.39
C PHE A 223 -8.96 -18.16 -12.87
N THR A 224 -8.25 -17.47 -13.77
CA THR A 224 -7.38 -16.36 -13.41
C THR A 224 -8.15 -15.17 -12.83
N GLN A 225 -9.28 -14.82 -13.45
CA GLN A 225 -10.14 -13.73 -12.96
C GLN A 225 -10.63 -14.01 -11.54
N ALA A 226 -11.07 -15.25 -11.27
CA ALA A 226 -11.51 -15.69 -9.95
C ALA A 226 -10.35 -15.68 -8.94
N LEU A 227 -9.19 -16.22 -9.30
CA LEU A 227 -8.00 -16.26 -8.45
C LEU A 227 -7.54 -14.86 -8.04
N LEU A 228 -7.54 -13.91 -8.99
CA LEU A 228 -7.15 -12.53 -8.73
C LEU A 228 -8.26 -11.74 -8.00
N GLY A 229 -9.50 -12.22 -7.95
CA GLY A 229 -10.62 -11.51 -7.33
C GLY A 229 -11.03 -10.26 -8.11
N HIS A 230 -10.96 -10.32 -9.43
CA HIS A 230 -11.40 -9.23 -10.30
C HIS A 230 -12.89 -9.36 -10.62
N ARG A 231 -13.64 -8.25 -10.47
CA ARG A 231 -15.08 -8.20 -10.79
C ARG A 231 -15.36 -8.19 -12.30
N SER A 232 -14.41 -7.70 -13.11
CA SER A 232 -14.57 -7.60 -14.56
C SER A 232 -13.39 -8.21 -15.31
N SER A 233 -13.67 -8.77 -16.48
CA SER A 233 -12.68 -9.33 -17.41
C SER A 233 -11.65 -8.31 -17.85
N SER A 234 -12.06 -7.06 -18.07
CA SER A 234 -11.17 -5.94 -18.43
C SER A 234 -10.01 -5.76 -17.45
N MET A 235 -10.23 -6.00 -16.15
CA MET A 235 -9.14 -5.96 -15.17
C MET A 235 -8.19 -7.14 -15.33
N THR A 236 -8.70 -8.34 -15.63
CA THR A 236 -7.88 -9.52 -15.92
C THR A 236 -7.04 -9.34 -17.17
N ASP A 237 -7.59 -8.75 -18.23
CA ASP A 237 -6.86 -8.45 -19.48
C ASP A 237 -5.64 -7.56 -19.22
N LYS A 238 -5.77 -6.55 -18.36
CA LYS A 238 -4.65 -5.70 -17.95
C LYS A 238 -3.53 -6.45 -17.25
N TYR A 239 -3.80 -7.57 -16.58
CA TYR A 239 -2.75 -8.37 -15.94
C TYR A 239 -2.19 -9.45 -16.88
N ARG A 240 -2.95 -9.85 -17.91
CA ARG A 240 -2.50 -10.73 -19.00
C ARG A 240 -1.57 -10.04 -20.00
N ASP A 241 -1.70 -8.72 -20.14
CA ASP A 241 -0.89 -7.94 -21.07
C ASP A 241 0.60 -7.90 -20.68
N GLY A 242 1.43 -8.57 -21.50
CA GLY A 242 2.89 -8.59 -21.43
C GLY A 242 3.57 -7.27 -21.81
N ARG A 243 2.81 -6.25 -22.26
CA ARG A 243 3.29 -4.91 -22.63
C ARG A 243 4.47 -4.94 -23.61
N GLY A 244 4.38 -5.79 -24.62
CA GLY A 244 5.41 -5.94 -25.65
C GLY A 244 6.67 -6.69 -25.22
N ARG A 245 6.73 -7.23 -24.00
CA ARG A 245 7.90 -7.98 -23.49
C ARG A 245 7.90 -9.48 -23.80
N GLU A 246 6.78 -10.02 -24.26
CA GLU A 246 6.63 -11.44 -24.57
C GLU A 246 6.21 -11.60 -26.03
N TRP A 247 6.87 -12.53 -26.71
CA TRP A 247 6.46 -12.99 -28.04
C TRP A 247 5.23 -13.88 -27.91
N LYS A 248 4.32 -13.78 -28.88
CA LYS A 248 3.16 -14.66 -28.99
C LYS A 248 3.43 -15.64 -30.11
N ASP A 249 3.62 -16.90 -29.74
CA ASP A 249 3.61 -18.00 -30.70
C ASP A 249 2.16 -18.20 -31.17
N ILE A 250 1.96 -18.26 -32.49
CA ILE A 250 0.64 -18.47 -33.14
C ILE A 250 0.51 -19.94 -33.49
#